data_AF-A0AA36HZS1-F1
#
_entry.id   AF-A0AA36HZS1-F1
#
_cell.length_a   1.000
_cell.length_b   1.000
_cell.length_c   1.000
_cell.angle_alpha   90.00
_cell.angle_beta   90.00
_cell.angle_gamma   90.00
#
_symmetry.space_group_name_H-M   'P 1'
#
loop_
_entity.id
_entity.type
_entity.pdbx_description
1 polymer ?
#
loop_
_entity_poly.entity_id
_entity_poly.type
_entity_poly.pdbx_seq_one_letter_code
_entity_poly.pdbx_strand_id
1 'polypeptide(L)'
;MDYTQLPHLLDANYLKFDTEAKLRPTTIKLGPLWTKQEQPGFLGALEKRQLDAGAQRTETQQAFDLLDALSRSGAMTLDQTSLHVVLAATHCFDETVIDTAVKQNDNPIEKLERRSMLIVASTIHRKAPSLLLRPPEVERIRYALGSLSPALFEPSAQKKLF
;
A
#
# COMPACT_ATOMS: atom_id res chain seq x y z
N MET A 1 3.68 12.90 -5.93
CA MET A 1 3.21 12.46 -4.60
C MET A 1 4.44 12.09 -3.80
N ASP A 2 4.56 12.59 -2.56
CA ASP A 2 5.63 12.13 -1.67
C ASP A 2 5.17 10.84 -1.00
N TYR A 3 5.74 9.71 -1.41
CA TYR A 3 5.40 8.39 -0.87
C TYR A 3 5.92 8.17 0.55
N THR A 4 6.88 8.99 1.02
CA THR A 4 7.38 8.91 2.39
C THR A 4 6.36 9.39 3.42
N GLN A 5 5.43 10.26 2.99
CA GLN A 5 4.34 10.77 3.84
C GLN A 5 3.12 9.85 3.87
N LEU A 6 3.10 8.78 3.06
CA LEU A 6 1.97 7.88 2.96
C LEU A 6 1.56 7.26 4.32
N PRO A 7 2.48 6.81 5.19
CA PRO A 7 2.10 6.30 6.51
C PRO A 7 1.38 7.34 7.37
N HIS A 8 1.87 8.58 7.39
CA HIS A 8 1.26 9.68 8.14
C HIS A 8 -0.11 10.07 7.59
N LEU A 9 -0.26 10.09 6.25
CA LEU A 9 -1.54 10.36 5.59
C LEU A 9 -2.57 9.28 5.88
N LEU A 10 -2.16 8.02 5.85
CA LEU A 10 -3.03 6.90 6.21
C LEU A 10 -3.48 7.03 7.67
N ASP A 11 -2.55 7.22 8.61
CA ASP A 11 -2.88 7.34 10.03
C ASP A 11 -3.87 8.50 10.31
N ALA A 12 -3.64 9.67 9.70
CA ALA A 12 -4.55 10.81 9.80
C ALA A 12 -5.94 10.54 9.19
N ASN A 13 -5.99 9.84 8.05
CA ASN A 13 -7.26 9.49 7.40
C ASN A 13 -8.04 8.44 8.20
N TYR A 14 -7.37 7.45 8.79
CA TYR A 14 -8.02 6.49 9.68
C TYR A 14 -8.59 7.17 10.93
N LEU A 15 -7.83 8.08 11.57
CA LEU A 15 -8.33 8.85 12.71
C LEU A 15 -9.58 9.68 12.36
N LYS A 16 -9.67 10.17 11.12
CA LYS A 16 -10.79 11.00 10.66
C LYS A 16 -12.02 10.18 10.24
N PHE A 17 -11.81 9.06 9.54
CA PHE A 17 -12.89 8.33 8.87
C PHE A 17 -13.31 7.06 9.61
N ASP A 18 -12.48 6.56 10.53
CA ASP A 18 -12.75 5.34 11.29
C ASP A 18 -12.00 5.32 12.63
N THR A 19 -12.60 5.94 13.63
CA THR A 19 -12.02 6.11 14.98
C THR A 19 -11.77 4.80 15.74
N GLU A 20 -12.37 3.69 15.30
CA GLU A 20 -12.21 2.39 15.95
C GLU A 20 -11.08 1.55 15.34
N ALA A 21 -10.69 1.83 14.09
CA ALA A 21 -9.65 1.07 13.41
C ALA A 21 -8.25 1.50 13.84
N LYS A 22 -7.37 0.51 13.96
CA LYS A 22 -5.96 0.71 14.29
C LYS A 22 -5.11 0.19 13.15
N LEU A 23 -4.29 1.05 12.57
CA LEU A 23 -3.26 0.63 11.62
C LEU A 23 -2.08 0.02 12.36
N ARG A 24 -1.54 -1.08 11.81
CA ARG A 24 -0.28 -1.66 12.27
C ARG A 24 0.67 -1.80 11.09
N PRO A 25 1.95 -1.42 11.25
CA PRO A 25 2.94 -1.65 10.21
C PRO A 25 3.13 -3.15 9.99
N THR A 26 3.17 -3.55 8.72
CA THR A 26 3.45 -4.93 8.32
C THR A 26 4.84 -4.99 7.71
N THR A 27 5.73 -5.81 8.27
CA THR A 27 7.08 -6.02 7.72
C THR A 27 7.02 -7.04 6.58
N ILE A 28 7.37 -6.61 5.37
CA ILE A 28 7.59 -7.52 4.24
C ILE A 28 8.96 -8.16 4.44
N LYS A 29 8.99 -9.48 4.64
CA LYS A 29 10.24 -10.26 4.75
C LYS A 29 10.67 -10.73 3.38
N LEU A 30 11.95 -10.55 3.07
CA LEU A 30 12.57 -11.08 1.86
C LEU A 30 12.84 -12.58 2.03
N GLY A 31 12.76 -13.33 0.93
CA GLY A 31 13.04 -14.77 0.94
C GLY A 31 14.51 -15.07 1.26
N PRO A 32 14.82 -16.26 1.81
CA PRO A 32 16.17 -16.60 2.27
C PRO A 32 17.16 -16.85 1.13
N LEU A 33 16.69 -17.08 -0.11
CA LEU A 33 17.52 -17.39 -1.26
C LEU A 33 17.12 -16.48 -2.44
N TRP A 34 18.07 -15.75 -3.00
CA TRP A 34 17.85 -14.94 -4.21
C TRP A 34 18.61 -15.53 -5.38
N THR A 35 18.02 -15.49 -6.56
CA THR A 35 18.73 -15.87 -7.80
C THR A 35 19.22 -14.61 -8.50
N LYS A 36 20.54 -14.41 -8.50
CA LYS A 36 21.21 -13.35 -9.26
C LYS A 36 21.49 -13.86 -10.67
N GLN A 37 21.30 -12.99 -11.66
CA GLN A 37 21.78 -13.21 -13.01
C GLN A 37 22.81 -12.12 -13.30
N GLU A 38 24.03 -12.50 -13.65
CA GLU A 38 25.11 -11.55 -13.91
C GLU A 38 25.86 -11.91 -15.18
N GLN A 39 26.39 -10.89 -15.85
CA GLN A 39 27.22 -11.04 -17.03
C GLN A 39 28.57 -10.38 -16.74
N PRO A 40 29.63 -11.16 -16.45
CA PRO A 40 30.90 -10.61 -15.95
C PRO A 40 31.66 -9.74 -16.96
N GLY A 41 31.27 -9.78 -18.25
CA GLY A 41 31.77 -8.88 -19.29
C GLY A 41 30.75 -8.73 -20.42
N PHE A 42 30.89 -7.69 -21.24
CA PHE A 42 29.93 -7.34 -22.29
C PHE A 42 29.65 -8.48 -23.30
N LEU A 43 30.63 -9.34 -23.56
CA LEU A 43 30.52 -10.52 -24.44
C LEU A 43 30.50 -11.85 -23.66
N GLY A 44 30.46 -11.82 -22.32
CA GLY A 44 30.44 -13.02 -21.48
C GLY A 44 29.10 -13.73 -21.52
N ALA A 45 29.07 -15.00 -21.14
CA ALA A 45 27.81 -15.72 -20.95
C ALA A 45 27.07 -15.19 -19.70
N LEU A 46 25.74 -15.25 -19.73
CA LEU A 46 24.91 -14.92 -18.57
C LEU A 46 24.99 -16.06 -17.55
N GLU A 47 25.49 -15.77 -16.36
CA GLU A 47 25.63 -16.72 -15.27
C GLU A 47 24.52 -16.53 -14.24
N LYS A 48 24.06 -17.63 -13.63
CA LYS A 48 23.08 -17.61 -12.55
C LYS A 48 23.73 -18.08 -11.27
N ARG A 49 23.57 -17.31 -10.19
CA ARG A 49 24.09 -17.64 -8.88
C ARG A 49 23.02 -17.49 -7.80
N GLN A 50 23.04 -18.37 -6.81
CA GLN A 50 22.21 -18.21 -5.62
C GLN A 50 22.94 -17.36 -4.58
N LEU A 51 22.20 -16.43 -3.97
CA LEU A 51 22.69 -15.56 -2.91
C LEU A 51 22.02 -15.96 -1.59
N ASP A 52 22.84 -16.21 -0.57
CA ASP A 52 22.41 -16.39 0.80
C ASP A 52 22.19 -15.04 1.51
N ALA A 53 21.72 -15.06 2.76
CA ALA A 53 21.40 -13.82 3.48
C ALA A 53 22.60 -12.85 3.63
N GLY A 54 23.83 -13.38 3.72
CA GLY A 54 25.05 -12.57 3.78
C GLY A 54 25.34 -11.88 2.45
N ALA A 55 25.35 -12.66 1.35
CA ALA A 55 25.58 -12.15 0.01
C ALA A 55 24.47 -11.20 -0.46
N GLN A 56 23.21 -11.45 -0.08
CA GLN A 56 22.08 -10.55 -0.35
C GLN A 56 22.32 -9.15 0.20
N ARG A 57 22.82 -9.03 1.43
CA ARG A 57 23.10 -7.74 2.05
C ARG A 57 24.21 -6.99 1.30
N THR A 58 25.28 -7.70 0.93
CA THR A 58 26.40 -7.12 0.18
C THR A 58 25.96 -6.62 -1.19
N GLU A 59 25.23 -7.44 -1.95
CA GLU A 59 24.72 -7.09 -3.29
C GLU A 59 23.70 -5.94 -3.23
N THR A 60 22.84 -5.93 -2.20
CA THR A 60 21.90 -4.83 -1.98
C THR A 60 22.62 -3.53 -1.70
N GLN A 61 23.65 -3.54 -0.85
CA GLN A 61 24.45 -2.35 -0.55
C GLN A 61 25.17 -1.83 -1.80
N GLN A 62 25.81 -2.71 -2.57
CA GLN A 62 26.49 -2.33 -3.80
C GLN A 62 25.54 -1.70 -4.83
N ALA A 63 24.31 -2.23 -4.96
CA ALA A 63 23.30 -1.66 -5.84
C ALA A 63 22.86 -0.25 -5.39
N PHE A 64 22.68 -0.03 -4.08
CA PHE A 64 22.34 1.29 -3.54
C PHE A 64 23.48 2.29 -3.66
N ASP A 65 24.73 1.87 -3.40
CA ASP A 65 25.91 2.73 -3.56
C ASP A 65 26.06 3.18 -5.02
N LEU A 66 25.82 2.27 -5.97
CA LEU A 66 25.81 2.60 -7.41
C LEU A 66 24.68 3.59 -7.74
N LEU A 67 23.47 3.37 -7.22
CA LEU A 67 22.33 4.25 -7.45
C LEU A 67 22.58 5.65 -6.87
N ASP A 68 23.18 5.74 -5.69
CA ASP A 68 23.58 7.00 -5.05
C ASP A 68 24.69 7.71 -5.84
N ALA A 69 25.70 6.98 -6.30
CA ALA A 69 26.77 7.54 -7.12
C ALA A 69 26.22 8.11 -8.44
N LEU A 70 25.36 7.35 -9.12
CA LEU A 70 24.71 7.78 -10.36
C LEU A 70 23.82 9.00 -10.12
N SER A 71 22.98 8.96 -9.09
CA SER A 71 22.02 10.05 -8.78
C SER A 71 22.72 11.34 -8.34
N ARG A 72 23.82 11.25 -7.58
CA ARG A 72 24.57 12.42 -7.09
C ARG A 72 25.55 13.00 -8.10
N SER A 73 26.00 12.21 -9.07
CA SER A 73 26.95 12.67 -10.08
C SER A 73 26.36 13.75 -11.00
N GLY A 74 25.03 13.86 -11.09
CA GLY A 74 24.34 14.79 -12.00
C GLY A 74 24.59 14.52 -13.48
N ALA A 75 25.35 13.47 -13.81
CA ALA A 75 25.79 13.16 -15.17
C ALA A 75 24.70 12.48 -16.01
N MET A 76 23.68 11.92 -15.37
CA MET A 76 22.59 11.21 -16.04
C MET A 76 21.26 11.49 -15.33
N THR A 77 20.30 12.03 -16.07
CA THR A 77 18.91 12.11 -15.64
C THR A 77 18.30 10.70 -15.69
N LEU A 78 17.56 10.30 -14.65
CA LEU A 78 16.94 8.97 -14.55
C LEU A 78 15.66 8.87 -15.42
N ASP A 79 15.79 9.19 -16.72
CA ASP A 79 14.66 9.40 -17.64
C ASP A 79 13.91 8.12 -18.02
N GLN A 80 14.50 6.95 -17.81
CA GLN A 80 13.92 5.63 -18.11
C GLN A 80 13.90 4.73 -16.86
N THR A 81 13.51 5.30 -15.73
CA THR A 81 13.36 4.54 -14.48
C THR A 81 11.89 4.43 -14.08
N SER A 82 11.50 3.25 -13.59
CA SER A 82 10.18 3.02 -12.99
C SER A 82 10.32 2.82 -11.48
N LEU A 83 9.65 3.68 -10.71
CA LEU A 83 9.53 3.49 -9.27
C LEU A 83 8.31 2.62 -8.98
N HIS A 84 8.55 1.43 -8.45
CA HIS A 84 7.49 0.54 -7.97
C HIS A 84 7.36 0.65 -6.46
N VAL A 85 6.21 1.14 -5.98
CA VAL A 85 5.89 1.19 -4.55
C VAL A 85 4.91 0.07 -4.24
N VAL A 86 5.30 -0.84 -3.35
CA VAL A 86 4.45 -1.95 -2.90
C VAL A 86 3.88 -1.61 -1.54
N LEU A 87 2.55 -1.55 -1.44
CA LEU A 87 1.84 -1.43 -0.17
C LEU A 87 1.09 -2.74 0.12
N ALA A 88 1.47 -3.43 1.19
CA ALA A 88 0.73 -4.57 1.69
C ALA A 88 -0.29 -4.10 2.74
N ALA A 89 -1.57 -4.34 2.48
CA ALA A 89 -2.66 -4.05 3.42
C ALA A 89 -3.33 -5.37 3.84
N THR A 90 -3.28 -5.66 5.14
CA THR A 90 -3.94 -6.83 5.73
C THR A 90 -5.03 -6.34 6.66
N HIS A 91 -6.28 -6.78 6.44
CA HIS A 91 -7.37 -6.54 7.37
C HIS A 91 -7.46 -7.70 8.35
N CYS A 92 -7.40 -7.40 9.65
CA CYS A 92 -7.62 -8.36 10.71
C CYS A 92 -8.97 -8.06 11.37
N PHE A 93 -9.81 -9.08 11.51
CA PHE A 93 -11.04 -8.99 12.30
C PHE A 93 -10.73 -9.32 13.74
N ASP A 94 -11.22 -8.51 14.69
CA ASP A 94 -11.05 -8.75 16.12
C ASP A 94 -11.89 -9.95 16.60
N GLU A 95 -12.99 -10.23 15.89
CA GLU A 95 -13.96 -11.25 16.24
C GLU A 95 -14.07 -12.33 15.16
N THR A 96 -14.60 -13.49 15.55
CA THR A 96 -14.88 -14.56 14.59
C THR A 96 -16.03 -14.16 13.68
N VAL A 97 -16.12 -14.82 12.52
CA VAL A 97 -17.24 -14.60 11.58
C VAL A 97 -18.58 -14.89 12.25
N ILE A 98 -18.64 -15.91 13.13
CA ILE A 98 -19.86 -16.25 13.87
C ILE A 98 -20.24 -15.12 14.82
N ASP A 99 -19.29 -14.59 15.59
CA ASP A 99 -19.58 -13.50 16.52
C ASP A 99 -20.02 -12.23 15.78
N THR A 100 -19.33 -11.88 14.70
CA THR A 100 -19.64 -10.68 13.90
C THR A 100 -21.00 -10.80 13.19
N ALA A 101 -21.23 -11.91 12.47
CA ALA A 101 -22.44 -12.06 11.65
C ALA A 101 -23.68 -12.45 12.47
N VAL A 102 -23.50 -13.24 13.53
CA VAL A 102 -24.63 -13.80 14.30
C VAL A 102 -24.89 -13.01 15.58
N LYS A 103 -23.86 -12.73 16.40
CA LYS A 103 -24.07 -12.02 17.67
C LYS A 103 -24.25 -10.52 17.44
N GLN A 104 -23.45 -9.93 16.58
CA GLN A 104 -23.54 -8.49 16.28
C GLN A 104 -24.51 -8.17 15.15
N ASN A 105 -24.97 -9.18 14.41
CA ASN A 105 -25.81 -9.02 13.22
C ASN A 105 -25.23 -7.99 12.24
N ASP A 106 -23.91 -8.04 12.07
CA ASP A 106 -23.15 -7.08 11.29
C ASP A 106 -22.42 -7.76 10.13
N ASN A 107 -22.31 -7.09 9.00
CA ASN A 107 -21.72 -7.66 7.80
C ASN A 107 -20.19 -7.39 7.78
N PRO A 108 -19.33 -8.42 7.98
CA PRO A 108 -17.88 -8.22 8.00
C PRO A 108 -17.34 -7.72 6.65
N ILE A 109 -18.06 -7.97 5.55
CA ILE A 109 -17.65 -7.51 4.21
C ILE A 109 -17.77 -5.99 4.13
N GLU A 110 -18.82 -5.40 4.70
CA GLU A 110 -19.02 -3.94 4.69
C GLU A 110 -17.94 -3.22 5.51
N LYS A 111 -17.53 -3.82 6.64
CA LYS A 111 -16.37 -3.35 7.42
C LYS A 111 -15.09 -3.38 6.58
N LEU A 112 -14.83 -4.47 5.86
CA LEU A 112 -13.63 -4.60 5.01
C LEU A 112 -13.62 -3.55 3.88
N GLU A 113 -14.73 -3.43 3.14
CA GLU A 113 -14.90 -2.50 2.02
C GLU A 113 -14.69 -1.04 2.46
N ARG A 114 -15.26 -0.65 3.61
CA ARG A 114 -15.08 0.68 4.20
C ARG A 114 -13.65 0.91 4.68
N ARG A 115 -13.21 0.07 5.62
CA ARG A 115 -12.04 0.34 6.48
C ARG A 115 -10.74 0.17 5.74
N SER A 116 -10.59 -0.93 5.01
CA SER A 116 -9.29 -1.30 4.42
C SER A 116 -9.22 -1.03 2.93
N MET A 117 -10.35 -1.06 2.22
CA MET A 117 -10.32 -0.87 0.77
C MET A 117 -10.49 0.61 0.40
N LEU A 118 -11.57 1.27 0.83
CA LEU A 118 -11.85 2.64 0.39
C LEU A 118 -10.96 3.70 1.03
N ILE A 119 -10.67 3.63 2.33
CA ILE A 119 -9.77 4.60 2.99
C ILE A 119 -8.36 4.51 2.41
N VAL A 120 -7.82 3.29 2.24
CA VAL A 120 -6.49 3.08 1.67
C VAL A 120 -6.45 3.49 0.20
N ALA A 121 -7.40 3.04 -0.62
CA ALA A 121 -7.44 3.36 -2.04
C ALA A 121 -7.63 4.85 -2.30
N SER A 122 -8.50 5.53 -1.55
CA SER A 122 -8.69 6.98 -1.67
C SER A 122 -7.44 7.76 -1.26
N THR A 123 -6.70 7.29 -0.24
CA THR A 123 -5.44 7.90 0.20
C THR A 123 -4.33 7.75 -0.85
N ILE A 124 -4.22 6.57 -1.48
CA ILE A 124 -3.20 6.28 -2.49
C ILE A 124 -3.51 7.00 -3.81
N HIS A 125 -4.73 6.84 -4.31
CA HIS A 125 -5.11 7.37 -5.62
C HIS A 125 -5.46 8.85 -5.58
N ARG A 126 -5.59 9.45 -4.37
CA ARG A 126 -6.08 10.82 -4.16
C ARG A 126 -7.33 11.08 -4.99
N LYS A 127 -8.30 10.19 -4.87
CA LYS A 127 -9.59 10.30 -5.55
C LYS A 127 -10.70 10.10 -4.53
N ALA A 128 -11.81 10.78 -4.77
CA ALA A 128 -13.00 10.56 -3.96
C ALA A 128 -13.42 9.08 -4.04
N PRO A 129 -13.89 8.47 -2.94
CA PRO A 129 -14.37 7.09 -2.92
C PRO A 129 -15.40 6.79 -4.03
N SER A 130 -16.25 7.76 -4.37
CA SER A 130 -17.24 7.64 -5.45
C SER A 130 -16.63 7.46 -6.85
N LEU A 131 -15.40 7.93 -7.08
CA LEU A 131 -14.69 7.78 -8.35
C LEU A 131 -13.88 6.48 -8.44
N LEU A 132 -13.75 5.76 -7.33
CA LEU A 132 -13.03 4.49 -7.24
C LEU A 132 -13.96 3.27 -7.31
N LEU A 133 -15.26 3.50 -7.16
CA LEU A 133 -16.31 2.49 -7.19
C LEU A 133 -17.02 2.49 -8.54
N ARG A 134 -17.59 1.34 -8.94
CA ARG A 134 -18.48 1.34 -10.11
C ARG A 134 -19.80 2.03 -9.72
N PRO A 135 -20.47 2.72 -10.66
CA PRO A 135 -21.71 3.43 -10.38
C PRO A 135 -22.78 2.67 -9.56
N PRO A 136 -23.08 1.38 -9.82
CA PRO A 136 -24.07 0.65 -9.02
C PRO A 136 -23.62 0.35 -7.58
N GLU A 137 -22.31 0.30 -7.34
CA GLU A 137 -21.76 0.04 -6.00
C GLU A 137 -21.81 1.27 -5.11
N VAL A 138 -21.79 2.47 -5.68
CA VAL A 138 -21.82 3.72 -4.92
C VAL A 138 -23.11 3.81 -4.09
N GLU A 139 -24.27 3.48 -4.68
CA GLU A 139 -25.54 3.55 -3.96
C GLU A 139 -25.68 2.41 -2.94
N ARG A 140 -25.21 1.19 -3.25
CA ARG A 140 -25.17 0.08 -2.28
C ARG A 140 -24.33 0.46 -1.06
N ILE A 141 -23.13 0.95 -1.31
CA ILE A 141 -22.17 1.32 -0.28
C ILE A 141 -22.68 2.54 0.50
N ARG A 142 -23.26 3.54 -0.15
CA ARG A 142 -23.88 4.68 0.54
C ARG A 142 -25.05 4.25 1.44
N TYR A 143 -25.90 3.36 0.96
CA TYR A 143 -27.04 2.84 1.73
C TYR A 143 -26.58 2.01 2.94
N ALA A 144 -25.63 1.10 2.73
CA ALA A 144 -25.05 0.29 3.80
C ALA A 144 -24.31 1.15 4.85
N LEU A 145 -23.71 2.27 4.43
CA LEU A 145 -22.85 3.10 5.27
C LEU A 145 -23.54 4.30 5.96
N GLY A 146 -24.83 4.53 5.69
CA GLY A 146 -25.58 5.68 6.20
C GLY A 146 -25.63 5.80 7.72
N SER A 147 -25.39 4.71 8.46
CA SER A 147 -25.45 4.66 9.93
C SER A 147 -24.08 4.72 10.63
N LEU A 148 -22.97 4.34 9.99
CA LEU A 148 -21.68 4.16 10.67
C LEU A 148 -20.61 5.23 10.38
N SER A 149 -20.64 5.96 9.24
CA SER A 149 -19.70 7.08 8.97
C SER A 149 -20.08 7.92 7.73
N PRO A 150 -20.90 8.98 7.89
CA PRO A 150 -21.30 9.87 6.78
C PRO A 150 -20.12 10.63 6.16
N ALA A 151 -19.08 10.90 6.96
CA ALA A 151 -17.96 11.77 6.61
C ALA A 151 -17.16 11.31 5.38
N LEU A 152 -17.18 10.02 5.03
CA LEU A 152 -16.41 9.48 3.89
C LEU A 152 -17.00 9.90 2.53
N PHE A 153 -18.30 10.21 2.49
CA PHE A 153 -19.02 10.66 1.28
C PHE A 153 -19.35 12.15 1.31
N GLU A 154 -19.01 12.88 2.38
CA GLU A 154 -19.25 14.31 2.43
C GLU A 154 -18.29 15.09 1.51
N PRO A 155 -18.79 16.07 0.75
CA PRO A 155 -17.97 16.92 -0.11
C PRO A 155 -16.97 17.78 0.69
N SER A 156 -17.24 18.05 1.98
CA SER A 156 -16.36 18.74 2.92
C SER A 156 -15.08 17.94 3.23
N ALA A 157 -15.20 16.61 3.31
CA ALA A 157 -14.10 15.72 3.62
C ALA A 157 -13.20 15.45 2.40
N GLN A 158 -13.79 15.52 1.20
CA GLN A 158 -13.10 15.37 -0.08
C GLN A 158 -12.16 16.55 -0.36
N LYS A 159 -12.54 17.80 -0.03
CA LYS A 159 -11.69 18.99 -0.25
C LYS A 159 -10.37 19.01 0.55
N LYS A 160 -10.25 18.23 1.63
CA LYS A 160 -9.03 18.13 2.46
C LYS A 160 -8.13 16.94 2.11
N LEU A 161 -8.54 16.09 1.19
CA LEU A 161 -7.73 14.97 0.66
C LEU A 161 -6.82 15.40 -0.51
N PHE A 162 -7.00 16.63 -1.02
CA PHE A 162 -6.27 17.21 -2.14
C PHE A 162 -5.44 18.41 -1.69
#